data_AF-A0A973E754-F1
#
_entry.id   AF-A0A973E754-F1
#
_cell.length_a   1.000
_cell.length_b   1.000
_cell.length_c   1.000
_cell.angle_alpha   90.00
_cell.angle_beta   90.00
_cell.angle_gamma   90.00
#
_symmetry.space_group_name_H-M   'P 1'
#
loop_
_entity.id
_entity.type
_entity.pdbx_description
1 polymer ?
#
loop_
_entity_poly.entity_id
_entity_poly.type
_entity_poly.pdbx_seq_one_letter_code
_entity_poly.pdbx_strand_id
1 'polypeptide(L)'
;MSKRHHLTPPSRVAKDDDDEHDLQLNGEELPSRAAAVHESIREEGETELSRTVSALLWSAIAAGLSMSFSMLAKGLLRAHLPDNDVGFLVESLGYTVGFLV
;
A
#
# COMPACT_ATOMS: atom_id res chain seq x y z
N MET A 1 -45.63 -2.20 47.37
CA MET A 1 -44.20 -2.02 47.75
C MET A 1 -43.41 -3.23 47.27
N SER A 2 -42.60 -3.08 46.23
CA SER A 2 -41.59 -4.08 45.85
C SER A 2 -40.42 -3.36 45.16
N LYS A 3 -39.24 -3.41 45.78
CA LYS A 3 -38.03 -2.68 45.37
C LYS A 3 -37.55 -3.20 44.02
N ARG A 4 -37.43 -2.34 43.00
CA ARG A 4 -36.72 -2.69 41.77
C ARG A 4 -35.22 -2.56 42.00
N HIS A 5 -34.54 -3.69 41.92
CA HIS A 5 -33.11 -3.82 42.03
C HIS A 5 -32.43 -3.13 40.84
N HIS A 6 -31.56 -2.19 41.19
CA HIS A 6 -30.66 -1.50 40.29
C HIS A 6 -29.63 -2.48 39.72
N LEU A 7 -29.55 -2.57 38.40
CA LEU A 7 -28.44 -3.17 37.68
C LEU A 7 -28.00 -2.15 36.63
N THR A 8 -26.88 -1.49 36.89
CA THR A 8 -26.12 -0.75 35.89
C THR A 8 -25.61 -1.75 34.86
N PRO A 9 -25.86 -1.57 33.56
CA PRO A 9 -25.07 -2.28 32.56
C PRO A 9 -23.63 -1.76 32.62
N PRO A 10 -22.63 -2.65 32.47
CA PRO A 10 -21.22 -2.30 32.59
C PRO A 10 -20.82 -1.31 31.50
N SER A 11 -19.94 -0.41 31.91
CA SER A 11 -19.05 0.45 31.11
C SER A 11 -19.00 0.12 29.63
N ARG A 12 -19.38 1.11 28.81
CA ARG A 12 -18.97 1.23 27.40
C ARG A 12 -17.52 0.76 27.29
N VAL A 13 -17.30 -0.37 26.62
CA VAL A 13 -16.04 -0.58 25.92
C VAL A 13 -15.96 0.62 24.98
N ALA A 14 -15.00 1.51 25.24
CA ALA A 14 -14.62 2.52 24.28
C ALA A 14 -14.38 1.76 22.98
N LYS A 15 -15.26 1.99 22.02
CA LYS A 15 -15.02 1.59 20.65
C LYS A 15 -13.81 2.44 20.27
N ASP A 16 -12.67 1.80 20.07
CA ASP A 16 -11.52 2.47 19.45
C ASP A 16 -12.03 2.95 18.10
N ASP A 17 -12.36 4.24 18.07
CA ASP A 17 -12.71 5.01 16.89
C ASP A 17 -11.38 5.33 16.17
N ASP A 18 -10.72 4.30 15.62
CA ASP A 18 -9.57 4.48 14.76
C ASP A 18 -9.74 3.61 13.49
N ASP A 19 -9.76 4.29 12.35
CA ASP A 19 -9.80 3.79 10.97
C ASP A 19 -11.17 3.45 10.35
N GLU A 20 -12.18 4.29 10.56
CA GLU A 20 -13.12 4.59 9.48
C GLU A 20 -12.43 5.54 8.49
N HIS A 21 -11.48 5.02 7.71
CA HIS A 21 -11.10 5.66 6.45
C HIS A 21 -12.38 5.77 5.62
N ASP A 22 -12.88 7.00 5.50
CA ASP A 22 -14.07 7.40 4.75
C ASP A 22 -14.29 6.50 3.53
N LEU A 23 -15.33 5.66 3.60
CA LEU A 23 -15.83 4.85 2.48
C LEU A 23 -16.53 5.70 1.40
N GLN A 24 -16.21 6.99 1.33
CA GLN A 24 -16.83 7.99 0.48
C GLN A 24 -15.76 8.57 -0.44
N LEU A 25 -15.66 7.99 -1.64
CA LEU A 25 -15.06 8.68 -2.77
C LEU A 25 -16.22 9.32 -3.54
N ASN A 26 -16.11 10.62 -3.80
CA ASN A 26 -17.07 11.39 -4.59
C ASN A 26 -18.53 11.39 -4.08
N GLY A 27 -18.75 11.26 -2.76
CA GLY A 27 -20.07 11.42 -2.14
C GLY A 27 -21.05 10.23 -2.29
N GLU A 28 -20.60 9.11 -2.84
CA GLU A 28 -21.35 7.85 -2.88
C GLU A 28 -20.92 6.92 -1.72
N GLU A 29 -21.89 6.29 -1.04
CA GLU A 29 -21.60 5.20 -0.10
C GLU A 29 -21.10 3.99 -0.90
N LEU A 30 -19.79 3.74 -0.86
CA LEU A 30 -19.22 2.60 -1.54
C LEU A 30 -19.55 1.30 -0.79
N PRO A 31 -19.93 0.22 -1.50
CA PRO A 31 -20.45 -1.00 -0.89
C PRO A 31 -19.42 -1.78 -0.06
N SER A 32 -18.13 -1.44 -0.15
CA SER A 32 -17.06 -2.07 0.64
C SER A 32 -15.75 -1.27 0.63
N ARG A 33 -14.83 -1.57 1.57
CA ARG A 33 -13.44 -1.08 1.56
C ARG A 33 -12.68 -1.45 0.29
N ALA A 34 -12.91 -2.64 -0.25
CA ALA A 34 -12.29 -3.06 -1.52
C ALA A 34 -12.77 -2.21 -2.70
N ALA A 35 -14.05 -1.83 -2.71
CA ALA A 35 -14.61 -0.91 -3.71
C ALA A 35 -14.00 0.49 -3.59
N ALA A 36 -13.80 0.99 -2.36
CA ALA A 36 -13.11 2.26 -2.12
C ALA A 36 -11.66 2.25 -2.62
N VAL A 37 -10.88 1.22 -2.30
CA VAL A 37 -9.50 1.10 -2.80
C VAL A 37 -9.47 1.02 -4.33
N HIS A 38 -10.37 0.22 -4.93
CA HIS A 38 -10.46 0.11 -6.38
C HIS A 38 -10.78 1.45 -7.04
N GLU A 39 -11.75 2.21 -6.51
CA GLU A 39 -12.15 3.48 -7.09
C GLU A 39 -11.05 4.54 -6.98
N SER A 40 -10.33 4.61 -5.85
CA SER A 40 -9.16 5.50 -5.70
C SER A 40 -8.09 5.20 -6.75
N ILE A 41 -7.71 3.91 -6.90
CA ILE A 41 -6.70 3.49 -7.88
C ILE A 41 -7.18 3.78 -9.31
N ARG A 42 -8.48 3.60 -9.58
CA ARG A 42 -9.08 3.88 -10.89
C ARG A 42 -9.02 5.37 -11.23
N GLU A 43 -9.46 6.24 -10.32
CA GLU A 43 -9.45 7.69 -10.51
C GLU A 43 -8.02 8.25 -10.67
N GLU A 44 -7.07 7.80 -9.83
CA GLU A 44 -5.65 8.14 -9.95
C GLU A 44 -5.07 7.67 -11.30
N GLY A 45 -5.40 6.44 -11.71
CA GLY A 45 -4.97 5.86 -12.98
C GLY A 45 -5.49 6.62 -14.19
N GLU A 46 -6.79 6.92 -14.25
CA GLU A 46 -7.40 7.69 -15.33
C GLU A 46 -6.80 9.12 -15.42
N THR A 47 -6.55 9.73 -14.26
CA THR A 47 -5.92 11.05 -14.19
C THR A 47 -4.51 11.03 -14.77
N GLU A 48 -3.67 10.07 -14.40
CA GLU A 48 -2.31 9.94 -14.94
C GLU A 48 -2.33 9.56 -16.44
N LEU A 49 -3.21 8.65 -16.87
CA LEU A 49 -3.35 8.24 -18.27
C LEU A 49 -3.87 9.35 -19.18
N SER A 50 -4.58 10.34 -18.64
CA SER A 50 -5.03 11.52 -19.38
C SER A 50 -3.89 12.46 -19.82
N ARG A 51 -2.66 12.24 -19.31
CA ARG A 51 -1.48 13.04 -19.67
C ARG A 51 -1.04 12.82 -21.12
N THR A 52 -0.27 13.76 -21.64
CA THR A 52 0.27 13.67 -23.02
C THR A 52 1.10 12.40 -23.21
N VAL A 53 0.97 11.77 -24.39
CA VAL A 53 1.70 10.55 -24.77
C VAL A 53 3.21 10.63 -24.52
N SER A 54 3.82 11.79 -24.78
CA SER A 54 5.24 12.01 -24.51
C SER A 54 5.58 11.95 -23.02
N ALA A 55 4.71 12.47 -22.15
CA ALA A 55 4.89 12.40 -20.70
C ALA A 55 4.79 10.95 -20.21
N LEU A 56 3.78 10.20 -20.68
CA LEU A 56 3.62 8.78 -20.36
C LEU A 56 4.84 7.95 -20.80
N LEU A 57 5.39 8.23 -21.99
CA LEU A 57 6.58 7.55 -22.49
C LEU A 57 7.80 7.78 -21.58
N TRP A 58 8.05 9.03 -21.19
CA TRP A 58 9.16 9.35 -20.29
C TRP A 58 8.97 8.73 -18.91
N SER A 59 7.74 8.71 -18.38
CA SER A 59 7.41 8.02 -17.13
C SER A 59 7.67 6.52 -17.24
N ALA A 60 7.26 5.86 -18.33
CA ALA A 60 7.47 4.43 -18.53
C ALA A 60 8.96 4.08 -18.63
N ILE A 61 9.76 4.90 -19.33
CA ILE A 61 11.21 4.74 -19.40
C ILE A 61 11.83 4.90 -18.01
N ALA A 62 11.47 5.95 -17.28
CA ALA A 62 11.96 6.19 -15.92
C ALA A 62 11.61 5.02 -14.99
N ALA A 63 10.35 4.57 -14.99
CA ALA A 63 9.89 3.43 -14.20
C ALA A 63 10.61 2.12 -14.56
N GLY A 64 10.87 1.87 -15.85
CA GLY A 64 11.64 0.71 -16.30
C GLY A 64 13.10 0.75 -15.85
N LEU A 65 13.73 1.92 -15.87
CA LEU A 65 15.08 2.13 -15.35
C LEU A 65 15.11 1.99 -13.81
N SER A 66 14.12 2.53 -13.09
CA SER A 66 13.97 2.34 -11.63
C SER A 66 13.83 0.85 -11.28
N MET A 67 12.96 0.10 -11.97
CA MET A 67 12.82 -1.34 -11.70
C MET A 67 14.07 -2.14 -12.08
N SER A 68 14.86 -1.69 -13.06
CA SER A 68 16.14 -2.32 -13.40
C SER A 68 17.17 -2.22 -12.26
N PHE A 69 17.10 -1.18 -11.42
CA PHE A 69 17.95 -1.05 -10.23
C PHE A 69 17.76 -2.20 -9.24
N SER A 70 16.57 -2.79 -9.14
CA SER A 70 16.33 -3.98 -8.31
C SER A 70 17.24 -5.16 -8.68
N MET A 71 17.41 -5.40 -9.98
CA MET A 71 18.28 -6.49 -10.46
C MET A 71 19.75 -6.13 -10.30
N LEU A 72 20.13 -4.88 -10.56
CA LEU A 72 21.50 -4.42 -10.42
C LEU A 72 21.97 -4.50 -8.96
N ALA A 73 21.16 -4.01 -8.02
CA ALA A 73 21.46 -4.03 -6.59
C ALA A 73 21.54 -5.47 -6.06
N LYS A 74 20.57 -6.33 -6.39
CA LYS A 74 20.62 -7.75 -6.04
C LYS A 74 21.86 -8.44 -6.61
N GLY A 75 22.19 -8.19 -7.88
CA GLY A 75 23.36 -8.75 -8.54
C GLY A 75 24.68 -8.30 -7.93
N LEU A 76 24.78 -7.02 -7.56
CA LEU A 76 25.97 -6.47 -6.91
C LEU A 76 26.17 -7.07 -5.51
N LEU A 77 25.09 -7.21 -4.74
CA LEU A 77 25.12 -7.89 -3.44
C LEU A 77 25.53 -9.35 -3.61
N ARG A 78 24.90 -10.10 -4.53
CA ARG A 78 25.24 -11.49 -4.84
C ARG A 78 26.73 -11.66 -5.15
N ALA A 79 27.33 -10.72 -5.88
CA ALA A 79 28.74 -10.78 -6.25
C ALA A 79 29.71 -10.55 -5.07
N HIS A 80 29.27 -9.88 -4.01
CA HIS A 80 30.12 -9.52 -2.86
C HIS A 80 29.79 -10.29 -1.58
N LEU A 81 28.67 -11.01 -1.54
CA LEU A 81 28.27 -11.83 -0.40
C LEU A 81 28.74 -13.28 -0.58
N PRO A 82 29.07 -13.97 0.52
CA PRO A 82 29.39 -15.39 0.48
C PRO A 82 28.16 -16.22 0.10
N ASP A 83 28.39 -17.33 -0.61
CA ASP A 83 27.32 -18.20 -1.12
C ASP A 83 26.77 -19.11 -0.02
N ASN A 84 25.98 -18.52 0.88
CA ASN A 84 25.30 -19.17 2.00
C ASN A 84 23.91 -18.56 2.24
N ASP A 85 23.12 -19.15 3.14
CA ASP A 85 21.73 -18.74 3.38
C ASP A 85 21.58 -17.28 3.82
N VAL A 86 22.54 -16.77 4.60
CA VAL A 86 22.55 -15.36 5.02
C VAL A 86 22.86 -14.44 3.83
N GLY A 87 23.80 -14.84 2.97
CA GLY A 87 24.10 -14.16 1.71
C GLY A 87 22.86 -14.05 0.82
N PHE A 88 22.11 -15.15 0.67
CA PHE A 88 20.87 -15.20 -0.09
C PHE A 88 19.76 -14.30 0.49
N LEU A 89 19.65 -14.21 1.82
CA LEU A 89 18.69 -13.33 2.48
C LEU A 89 19.04 -11.85 2.21
N VAL A 90 20.31 -11.50 2.35
CA VAL A 90 20.77 -10.12 2.16
C VAL A 90 20.67 -9.70 0.69
N GLU A 91 21.11 -10.52 -0.27
CA GLU A 91 20.97 -10.18 -1.70
C GLU A 91 19.50 -10.01 -2.11
N SER A 92 18.56 -10.72 -1.47
CA SER A 92 17.14 -10.60 -1.76
C SER A 92 16.58 -9.23 -1.36
N LEU A 93 17.16 -8.56 -0.36
CA LEU A 93 16.85 -7.17 -0.04
C LEU A 93 17.27 -6.22 -1.17
N GLY A 94 18.26 -6.58 -1.98
CA GLY A 94 18.63 -5.80 -3.16
C GLY A 94 17.47 -5.61 -4.16
N TYR A 95 16.52 -6.55 -4.21
CA TYR A 95 15.36 -6.44 -5.09
C TYR A 95 14.42 -5.28 -4.72
N THR A 96 14.35 -4.89 -3.44
CA THR A 96 13.44 -3.82 -3.02
C THR A 96 13.93 -2.44 -3.43
N VAL A 97 15.20 -2.29 -3.81
CA VAL A 97 15.82 -0.99 -4.14
C VAL A 97 15.08 -0.26 -5.27
N GLY A 98 14.65 -0.96 -6.33
CA GLY A 98 13.94 -0.32 -7.43
C GLY A 98 12.53 0.18 -7.11
N PHE A 99 11.97 -0.19 -5.95
CA PHE A 99 10.67 0.33 -5.46
C PHE A 99 10.83 1.62 -4.64
N LEU A 100 12.05 1.97 -4.22
CA LEU A 100 12.34 3.19 -3.46
C LEU A 100 12.65 4.40 -4.35
N VAL A 101 12.94 4.18 -5.63
CA VAL A 101 13.44 5.16 -6.60
C VAL A 101 12.31 5.64 -7.51
#